data_AF-A0A0D3K329-F1
#
_entry.id   AF-A0A0D3K329-F1
#
_cell.length_a   1.000
_cell.length_b   1.000
_cell.length_c   1.000
_cell.angle_alpha   90.00
_cell.angle_beta   90.00
_cell.angle_gamma   90.00
#
_symmetry.space_group_name_H-M   'P 1'
#
loop_
_entity.id
_entity.type
_entity.pdbx_description
1 polymer ?
#
loop_
_entity_poly.entity_id
_entity_poly.type
_entity_poly.pdbx_seq_one_letter_code
_entity_poly.pdbx_strand_id
1 'polypeptide(L)'
;MTQRGQAAAVIRQVTRVLEEERRGAHFQHRSGEFSLLTPDERNTRRMWGELSSCVGPTFGSLLLTVARAKVHYRMGSYKHLEDLDDVAAKHYKIAHDLLQGVVDAQGLDDEGKATQAEAKRVIGHVHCEWAMALQDMKQYAAAVEHYKAGHAVDKKTHGWVGKVVDVNNPGKYGIPECESLQAAQPGADVAVVGERSREQKDAEGRKRAIDLEAGGGGGASTRTAVRGGETPRKRSRTHEAQLEERVVTARSVTDADIDRRSKAIMQPVFDEWMNGNLSEAELPRRKEAARAQALAEHGPRSKLDAAFAKYTAAAKARAEAEEQEAAAEAALYEALAPLERSGSSSGGAASSSGVIRR
;
A
#
# COMPACT_ATOMS: atom_id res chain seq x y z
N MET A 1 32.63 -16.41 18.04
CA MET A 1 31.32 -15.70 18.00
C MET A 1 30.26 -16.68 18.45
N THR A 2 29.40 -16.33 19.41
CA THR A 2 28.32 -17.21 19.87
C THR A 2 27.23 -17.30 18.80
N GLN A 3 26.52 -18.43 18.70
CA GLN A 3 25.38 -18.62 17.77
C GLN A 3 24.35 -17.47 17.89
N ARG A 4 24.15 -16.92 19.10
CA ARG A 4 23.33 -15.72 19.33
C ARG A 4 23.85 -14.46 18.62
N GLY A 5 25.17 -14.30 18.51
CA GLY A 5 25.79 -13.16 17.81
C GLY A 5 25.61 -13.22 16.29
N GLN A 6 25.63 -14.43 15.71
CA GLN A 6 25.39 -14.63 14.27
C GLN A 6 23.92 -14.41 13.91
N ALA A 7 22.98 -14.92 14.71
CA ALA A 7 21.54 -14.65 14.53
C ALA A 7 21.21 -13.14 14.62
N ALA A 8 21.79 -12.42 15.59
CA ALA A 8 21.59 -10.98 15.71
C ALA A 8 22.20 -10.18 14.54
N ALA A 9 23.32 -10.64 13.96
CA ALA A 9 23.90 -10.03 12.76
C ALA A 9 23.00 -10.23 11.53
N VAL A 10 22.42 -11.42 11.36
CA VAL A 10 21.51 -11.72 10.25
C VAL A 10 20.19 -10.97 10.38
N ILE A 11 19.61 -10.88 11.58
CA ILE A 11 18.39 -10.08 11.81
C ILE A 11 18.64 -8.61 11.45
N ARG A 12 19.79 -8.05 11.84
CA ARG A 12 20.19 -6.69 11.44
C ARG A 12 20.37 -6.57 9.93
N GLN A 13 20.93 -7.59 9.27
CA GLN A 13 21.13 -7.58 7.82
C GLN A 13 19.80 -7.67 7.07
N VAL A 14 18.88 -8.54 7.47
CA VAL A 14 17.53 -8.66 6.89
C VAL A 14 16.73 -7.38 7.14
N THR A 15 16.78 -6.83 8.36
CA THR A 15 16.14 -5.55 8.67
C THR A 15 16.70 -4.43 7.81
N ARG A 16 18.02 -4.42 7.57
CA ARG A 16 18.67 -3.44 6.69
C ARG A 16 18.23 -3.58 5.24
N VAL A 17 18.13 -4.80 4.70
CA VAL A 17 17.60 -5.03 3.33
C VAL A 17 16.15 -4.54 3.22
N LEU A 18 15.34 -4.80 4.24
CA LEU A 18 13.95 -4.31 4.29
C LEU A 18 13.86 -2.78 4.37
N GLU A 19 14.75 -2.14 5.11
CA GLU A 19 14.84 -0.69 5.21
C GLU A 19 15.39 -0.05 3.92
N GLU A 20 16.36 -0.68 3.27
CA GLU A 20 16.92 -0.26 1.98
C GLU A 20 15.89 -0.41 0.86
N GLU A 21 15.10 -1.49 0.83
CA GLU A 21 13.95 -1.64 -0.08
C GLU A 21 12.84 -0.61 0.20
N ARG A 22 12.56 -0.31 1.48
CA ARG A 22 11.60 0.74 1.86
C ARG A 22 12.08 2.13 1.42
N ARG A 23 13.38 2.41 1.54
CA ARG A 23 13.99 3.67 1.05
C ARG A 23 14.00 3.70 -0.48
N GLY A 24 14.28 2.58 -1.15
CA GLY A 24 14.24 2.44 -2.60
C GLY A 24 12.84 2.64 -3.18
N ALA A 25 11.79 2.11 -2.53
CA ALA A 25 10.40 2.32 -2.92
C ALA A 25 9.96 3.80 -2.76
N HIS A 26 10.48 4.52 -1.76
CA HIS A 26 10.27 5.96 -1.64
C HIS A 26 11.06 6.78 -2.66
N PHE A 27 12.18 6.25 -3.17
CA PHE A 27 13.03 6.90 -4.17
C PHE A 27 12.51 6.67 -5.60
N GLN A 28 11.99 5.49 -5.92
CA GLN A 28 11.42 5.15 -7.22
C GLN A 28 10.13 5.92 -7.54
N HIS A 29 9.41 6.41 -6.52
CA HIS A 29 8.27 7.30 -6.73
C HIS A 29 8.66 8.73 -7.19
N ARG A 30 9.96 9.06 -7.24
CA ARG A 30 10.48 10.40 -7.63
C ARG A 30 11.28 10.44 -8.93
N SER A 31 11.74 9.33 -9.48
CA SER A 31 12.52 9.33 -10.73
C SER A 31 12.13 8.14 -11.59
N GLY A 32 11.33 8.40 -12.63
CA GLY A 32 11.12 7.42 -13.69
C GLY A 32 12.38 7.30 -14.54
N GLU A 33 13.06 6.14 -14.47
CA GLU A 33 13.64 5.39 -15.61
C GLU A 33 14.48 4.18 -15.16
N PHE A 34 14.16 3.03 -15.78
CA PHE A 34 14.88 1.79 -16.17
C PHE A 34 15.80 0.93 -15.25
N SER A 35 15.65 -0.39 -15.49
CA SER A 35 16.20 -1.62 -14.89
C SER A 35 17.73 -1.82 -14.86
N LEU A 36 18.20 -2.65 -13.91
CA LEU A 36 18.79 -4.00 -14.14
C LEU A 36 19.18 -4.67 -12.79
N LEU A 37 19.09 -5.99 -12.75
CA LEU A 37 19.35 -6.89 -11.61
C LEU A 37 20.61 -6.53 -10.80
N THR A 38 20.47 -6.45 -9.48
CA THR A 38 21.59 -6.21 -8.56
C THR A 38 22.30 -7.52 -8.15
N PRO A 39 23.58 -7.46 -7.72
CA PRO A 39 24.41 -8.59 -7.27
C PRO A 39 23.88 -9.43 -6.07
N ASP A 40 22.66 -9.16 -5.61
CA ASP A 40 22.10 -9.62 -4.34
C ASP A 40 21.61 -11.09 -4.36
N GLU A 41 21.29 -11.61 -5.54
CA GLU A 41 20.70 -12.95 -5.69
C GLU A 41 21.69 -14.08 -5.41
N ARG A 42 22.99 -13.87 -5.65
CA ARG A 42 24.06 -14.84 -5.31
C ARG A 42 24.35 -14.88 -3.81
N ASN A 43 24.24 -13.75 -3.11
CA ASN A 43 24.43 -13.68 -1.66
C ASN A 43 23.26 -14.34 -0.92
N THR A 44 22.04 -14.21 -1.44
CA THR A 44 20.84 -14.82 -0.83
C THR A 44 20.93 -16.35 -0.81
N ARG A 45 21.42 -16.99 -1.88
CA ARG A 45 21.64 -18.45 -1.94
C ARG A 45 22.79 -18.93 -1.07
N ARG A 46 23.88 -18.15 -0.97
CA ARG A 46 25.03 -18.47 -0.10
C ARG A 46 24.67 -18.34 1.38
N MET A 47 23.89 -17.32 1.75
CA MET A 47 23.33 -17.15 3.09
C MET A 47 22.44 -18.33 3.49
N TRP A 48 21.66 -18.89 2.56
CA TRP A 48 20.81 -20.05 2.81
C TRP A 48 21.58 -21.30 3.22
N GLY A 49 22.73 -21.56 2.57
CA GLY A 49 23.61 -22.69 2.91
C GLY A 49 24.29 -22.56 4.28
N GLU A 50 24.53 -21.33 4.72
CA GLU A 50 25.12 -21.05 6.05
C GLU A 50 24.04 -21.02 7.16
N LEU A 51 22.82 -20.57 6.84
CA LEU A 51 21.69 -20.45 7.76
C LEU A 51 21.01 -21.77 8.13
N SER A 52 20.94 -22.75 7.22
CA SER A 52 20.27 -24.04 7.53
C SER A 52 20.98 -24.84 8.63
N SER A 53 22.21 -24.48 8.97
CA SER A 53 23.04 -25.17 9.96
C SER A 53 22.96 -24.61 11.38
N CYS A 54 22.35 -23.43 11.60
CA CYS A 54 22.62 -22.63 12.81
C CYS A 54 21.40 -22.14 13.61
N VAL A 55 20.17 -22.53 13.30
CA VAL A 55 19.04 -21.68 13.69
C VAL A 55 17.96 -22.36 14.51
N GLY A 56 17.74 -21.81 15.71
CA GLY A 56 16.63 -22.13 16.61
C GLY A 56 15.34 -21.33 16.34
N PRO A 57 14.29 -21.57 17.15
CA PRO A 57 12.88 -21.32 16.81
C PRO A 57 12.45 -19.85 16.69
N THR A 58 13.19 -18.91 17.26
CA THR A 58 12.89 -17.46 17.16
C THR A 58 13.04 -16.89 15.75
N PHE A 59 13.90 -17.49 14.92
CA PHE A 59 14.09 -17.05 13.54
C PHE A 59 12.95 -17.48 12.62
N GLY A 60 12.37 -18.66 12.85
CA GLY A 60 11.22 -19.14 12.08
C GLY A 60 9.99 -18.27 12.28
N SER A 61 9.72 -17.87 13.53
CA SER A 61 8.65 -16.92 13.86
C SER A 61 8.84 -15.53 13.22
N LEU A 62 10.10 -15.04 13.18
CA LEU A 62 10.42 -13.76 12.53
C LEU A 62 10.26 -13.82 11.01
N LEU A 63 10.79 -14.88 10.35
CA LEU A 63 10.63 -15.08 8.92
C LEU A 63 9.15 -15.18 8.54
N LEU A 64 8.36 -15.91 9.33
CA LEU A 64 6.94 -16.06 9.12
C LEU A 64 6.20 -14.72 9.28
N THR A 65 6.58 -13.91 10.27
CA THR A 65 6.00 -12.57 10.49
C THR A 65 6.34 -11.63 9.34
N VAL A 66 7.58 -11.64 8.85
CA VAL A 66 8.03 -10.82 7.72
C VAL A 66 7.37 -11.26 6.42
N ALA A 67 7.29 -12.56 6.15
CA ALA A 67 6.61 -13.10 4.98
C ALA A 67 5.13 -12.72 5.00
N ARG A 68 4.46 -12.89 6.14
CA ARG A 68 3.04 -12.53 6.33
C ARG A 68 2.80 -11.03 6.17
N ALA A 69 3.68 -10.19 6.73
CA ALA A 69 3.59 -8.74 6.58
C ALA A 69 3.82 -8.29 5.13
N LYS A 70 4.82 -8.86 4.43
CA LYS A 70 5.09 -8.55 3.01
C LYS A 70 3.93 -8.96 2.12
N VAL A 71 3.38 -10.15 2.33
CA VAL A 71 2.28 -10.68 1.53
C VAL A 71 1.01 -9.87 1.75
N HIS A 72 0.52 -9.73 3.00
CA HIS A 72 -0.74 -9.02 3.24
C HIS A 72 -0.67 -7.53 2.90
N TYR A 73 0.45 -6.86 3.20
CA TYR A 73 0.59 -5.43 2.92
C TYR A 73 0.55 -5.13 1.42
N ARG A 74 1.19 -5.98 0.61
CA ARG A 74 1.24 -5.77 -0.84
C ARG A 74 0.02 -6.36 -1.53
N MET A 75 -0.32 -7.64 -1.31
CA MET A 75 -1.45 -8.31 -1.99
C MET A 75 -2.81 -7.72 -1.63
N GLY A 76 -3.04 -7.35 -0.37
CA GLY A 76 -4.29 -6.69 0.05
C GLY A 76 -4.50 -5.29 -0.54
N SER A 77 -3.44 -4.66 -1.06
CA SER A 77 -3.48 -3.33 -1.68
C SER A 77 -3.62 -3.39 -3.21
N TYR A 78 -3.46 -4.56 -3.83
CA TYR A 78 -3.49 -4.74 -5.29
C TYR A 78 -4.91 -4.98 -5.83
N LYS A 79 -5.86 -4.09 -5.51
CA LYS A 79 -7.17 -4.05 -6.19
C LYS A 79 -7.10 -3.63 -7.68
N HIS A 80 -5.89 -3.34 -8.17
CA HIS A 80 -5.61 -2.80 -9.51
C HIS A 80 -4.38 -3.49 -10.15
N LEU A 81 -4.39 -4.82 -10.19
CA LEU A 81 -3.37 -5.67 -10.85
C LEU A 81 -3.57 -5.73 -12.39
N GLU A 82 -3.98 -4.63 -13.03
CA GLU A 82 -4.14 -4.63 -14.50
C GLU A 82 -2.79 -4.79 -15.22
N ASP A 83 -1.71 -4.40 -14.55
CA ASP A 83 -0.35 -4.72 -14.94
C ASP A 83 0.19 -5.69 -13.89
N LEU A 84 0.55 -6.90 -14.32
CA LEU A 84 1.38 -7.82 -13.56
C LEU A 84 2.70 -7.12 -13.29
N ASP A 85 2.73 -6.28 -12.25
CA ASP A 85 3.92 -5.57 -11.87
C ASP A 85 4.93 -6.68 -11.54
N ASP A 86 6.01 -6.78 -12.31
CA ASP A 86 7.05 -7.82 -12.15
C ASP A 86 7.50 -7.92 -10.68
N VAL A 87 7.35 -6.81 -9.97
CA VAL A 87 7.50 -6.66 -8.54
C VAL A 87 6.56 -7.58 -7.74
N ALA A 88 5.25 -7.62 -7.98
CA ALA A 88 4.30 -8.45 -7.23
C ALA A 88 4.58 -9.95 -7.41
N ALA A 89 4.81 -10.38 -8.65
CA ALA A 89 5.20 -11.76 -8.96
C ALA A 89 6.54 -12.15 -8.30
N LYS A 90 7.52 -11.23 -8.30
CA LYS A 90 8.80 -11.42 -7.60
C LYS A 90 8.61 -11.55 -6.09
N HIS A 91 7.76 -10.72 -5.49
CA HIS A 91 7.48 -10.78 -4.04
C HIS A 91 6.76 -12.06 -3.65
N TYR A 92 5.76 -12.49 -4.44
CA TYR A 92 5.09 -13.77 -4.26
C TYR A 92 6.12 -14.91 -4.28
N LYS A 93 6.99 -14.94 -5.31
CA LYS A 93 8.02 -15.97 -5.44
C LYS A 93 8.98 -16.00 -4.25
N ILE A 94 9.48 -14.84 -3.82
CA ILE A 94 10.36 -14.75 -2.65
C ILE A 94 9.66 -15.27 -1.39
N ALA A 95 8.42 -14.85 -1.14
CA ALA A 95 7.67 -15.31 0.03
C ALA A 95 7.40 -16.82 -0.02
N HIS A 96 6.99 -17.33 -1.19
CA HIS A 96 6.78 -18.75 -1.43
C HIS A 96 8.06 -19.57 -1.18
N ASP A 97 9.17 -19.20 -1.79
CA ASP A 97 10.44 -19.93 -1.68
C ASP A 97 10.96 -19.94 -0.22
N LEU A 98 10.81 -18.83 0.51
CA LEU A 98 11.16 -18.75 1.92
C LEU A 98 10.30 -19.67 2.79
N LEU A 99 8.97 -19.65 2.60
CA LEU A 99 8.04 -20.49 3.34
C LEU A 99 8.24 -21.97 3.01
N GLN A 100 8.42 -22.29 1.73
CA GLN A 100 8.66 -23.64 1.25
C GLN A 100 9.94 -24.23 1.84
N GLY A 101 11.02 -23.42 1.95
CA GLY A 101 12.23 -23.86 2.62
C GLY A 101 12.06 -24.18 4.10
N VAL A 102 11.15 -23.51 4.82
CA VAL A 102 10.77 -23.87 6.19
C VAL A 102 9.92 -25.15 6.21
N VAL A 103 9.03 -25.32 5.22
CA VAL A 103 8.20 -26.51 5.06
C VAL A 103 9.04 -27.76 4.79
N ASP A 104 10.10 -27.64 4.01
CA ASP A 104 10.96 -28.77 3.60
C ASP A 104 12.06 -29.11 4.62
N ALA A 105 12.22 -28.30 5.67
CA ALA A 105 13.21 -28.54 6.71
C ALA A 105 12.95 -29.86 7.46
N GLN A 106 14.00 -30.66 7.62
CA GLN A 106 13.97 -31.96 8.30
C GLN A 106 14.72 -31.92 9.63
N GLY A 107 14.50 -32.91 10.50
CA GLY A 107 15.23 -33.02 11.77
C GLY A 107 14.87 -31.95 12.81
N LEU A 108 13.68 -31.35 12.68
CA LEU A 108 13.20 -30.31 13.58
C LEU A 108 12.80 -30.89 14.95
N ASP A 109 13.10 -30.15 16.01
CA ASP A 109 12.54 -30.37 17.34
C ASP A 109 11.03 -30.02 17.37
N ASP A 110 10.37 -30.20 18.51
CA ASP A 110 8.91 -30.02 18.58
C ASP A 110 8.48 -28.56 18.32
N GLU A 111 9.32 -27.58 18.66
CA GLU A 111 9.07 -26.16 18.38
C GLU A 111 9.29 -25.83 16.88
N GLY A 112 10.31 -26.43 16.27
CA GLY A 112 10.53 -26.39 14.83
C GLY A 112 9.39 -27.02 14.05
N LYS A 113 8.83 -28.15 14.52
CA LYS A 113 7.63 -28.77 13.92
C LYS A 113 6.41 -27.86 14.02
N ALA A 114 6.23 -27.16 15.15
CA ALA A 114 5.15 -26.18 15.30
C ALA A 114 5.31 -25.01 14.30
N THR A 115 6.53 -24.53 14.14
CA THR A 115 6.88 -23.50 13.15
C THR A 115 6.63 -23.98 11.72
N GLN A 116 7.02 -25.22 11.40
CA GLN A 116 6.78 -25.85 10.11
C GLN A 116 5.28 -25.99 9.82
N ALA A 117 4.48 -26.37 10.82
CA ALA A 117 3.03 -26.45 10.68
C ALA A 117 2.39 -25.07 10.41
N GLU A 118 2.87 -24.02 11.08
CA GLU A 118 2.39 -22.65 10.82
C GLU A 118 2.86 -22.15 9.44
N ALA A 119 4.07 -22.48 9.01
CA ALA A 119 4.54 -22.16 7.65
C ALA A 119 3.67 -22.81 6.56
N LYS A 120 3.25 -24.06 6.76
CA LYS A 120 2.28 -24.75 5.88
C LYS A 120 0.93 -24.02 5.82
N ARG A 121 0.45 -23.51 6.94
CA ARG A 121 -0.78 -22.71 6.96
C ARG A 121 -0.63 -21.41 6.19
N VAL A 122 0.48 -20.70 6.39
CA VAL A 122 0.74 -19.41 5.73
C VAL A 122 0.92 -19.60 4.22
N ILE A 123 1.70 -20.58 3.76
CA ILE A 123 1.90 -20.80 2.31
C ILE A 123 0.59 -21.18 1.61
N GLY A 124 -0.31 -21.92 2.28
CA GLY A 124 -1.66 -22.17 1.79
C GLY A 124 -2.45 -20.88 1.55
N HIS A 125 -2.34 -19.92 2.47
CA HIS A 125 -2.96 -18.60 2.35
C HIS A 125 -2.35 -17.78 1.20
N VAL A 126 -1.01 -17.76 1.08
CA VAL A 126 -0.30 -17.04 0.01
C VAL A 126 -0.72 -17.54 -1.37
N HIS A 127 -0.85 -18.86 -1.55
CA HIS A 127 -1.37 -19.45 -2.78
C HIS A 127 -2.81 -19.00 -3.09
N CYS A 128 -3.69 -18.94 -2.08
CA CYS A 128 -5.07 -18.51 -2.29
C CYS A 128 -5.18 -17.03 -2.65
N GLU A 129 -4.42 -16.15 -1.97
CA GLU A 129 -4.40 -14.71 -2.30
C GLU A 129 -3.84 -14.47 -3.71
N TRP A 130 -2.78 -15.18 -4.10
CA TRP A 130 -2.25 -15.09 -5.46
C TRP A 130 -3.21 -15.64 -6.52
N ALA A 131 -3.94 -16.72 -6.20
CA ALA A 131 -4.99 -17.24 -7.08
C ALA A 131 -6.14 -16.24 -7.28
N MET A 132 -6.56 -15.53 -6.24
CA MET A 132 -7.56 -14.44 -6.36
C MET A 132 -7.04 -13.31 -7.26
N ALA A 133 -5.79 -12.90 -7.08
CA ALA A 133 -5.14 -11.92 -7.95
C ALA A 133 -5.13 -12.37 -9.43
N LEU A 134 -4.76 -13.62 -9.70
CA LEU A 134 -4.80 -14.20 -11.05
C LEU A 134 -6.21 -14.26 -11.62
N GLN A 135 -7.21 -14.52 -10.80
CA GLN A 135 -8.61 -14.52 -11.19
C GLN A 135 -9.09 -13.12 -11.59
N ASP A 136 -8.75 -12.08 -10.82
CA ASP A 136 -9.07 -10.69 -11.16
C ASP A 136 -8.42 -10.27 -12.50
N MET A 137 -7.23 -10.81 -12.79
CA MET A 137 -6.53 -10.67 -14.08
C MET A 137 -7.09 -11.56 -15.20
N LYS A 138 -8.16 -12.32 -14.95
CA LYS A 138 -8.77 -13.28 -15.89
C LYS A 138 -7.82 -14.41 -16.33
N GLN A 139 -6.77 -14.68 -15.56
CA GLN A 139 -5.83 -15.81 -15.76
C GLN A 139 -6.32 -17.06 -15.03
N TYR A 140 -7.53 -17.52 -15.36
CA TYR A 140 -8.24 -18.56 -14.60
C TYR A 140 -7.49 -19.89 -14.50
N ALA A 141 -6.79 -20.32 -15.56
CA ALA A 141 -6.03 -21.56 -15.54
C ALA A 141 -4.91 -21.54 -14.50
N ALA A 142 -4.16 -20.44 -14.42
CA ALA A 142 -3.11 -20.26 -13.42
C ALA A 142 -3.71 -20.14 -12.01
N ALA A 143 -4.82 -19.40 -11.86
CA ALA A 143 -5.52 -19.27 -10.57
C ALA A 143 -5.93 -20.63 -10.01
N VAL A 144 -6.48 -21.52 -10.84
CA VAL A 144 -6.89 -22.88 -10.44
C VAL A 144 -5.70 -23.69 -9.92
N GLU A 145 -4.54 -23.64 -10.58
CA GLU A 145 -3.34 -24.35 -10.11
C GLU A 145 -2.88 -23.85 -8.74
N HIS A 146 -2.95 -22.55 -8.49
CA HIS A 146 -2.62 -21.99 -7.18
C HIS A 146 -3.65 -22.35 -6.10
N TYR A 147 -4.94 -22.37 -6.41
CA TYR A 147 -5.95 -22.87 -5.47
C TYR A 147 -5.72 -24.35 -5.11
N LYS A 148 -5.38 -25.20 -6.09
CA LYS A 148 -5.02 -26.61 -5.85
C LYS A 148 -3.79 -26.73 -4.97
N ALA A 149 -2.74 -25.96 -5.25
CA ALA A 149 -1.51 -25.94 -4.44
C ALA A 149 -1.80 -25.51 -3.00
N GLY A 150 -2.57 -24.44 -2.80
CA GLY A 150 -2.97 -23.98 -1.46
C GLY A 150 -3.77 -25.03 -0.69
N HIS A 151 -4.72 -25.70 -1.36
CA HIS A 151 -5.51 -26.78 -0.76
C HIS A 151 -4.68 -28.03 -0.42
N ALA A 152 -3.69 -28.36 -1.25
CA ALA A 152 -2.81 -29.51 -1.01
C ALA A 152 -1.96 -29.32 0.25
N VAL A 153 -1.52 -28.09 0.53
CA VAL A 153 -0.69 -27.79 1.70
C VAL A 153 -1.53 -27.67 2.98
N ASP A 154 -2.72 -27.08 2.90
CA ASP A 154 -3.60 -26.91 4.06
C ASP A 154 -5.08 -27.18 3.75
N LYS A 155 -5.47 -28.44 3.96
CA LYS A 155 -6.85 -28.92 3.78
C LYS A 155 -7.83 -28.30 4.76
N LYS A 156 -7.39 -27.83 5.94
CA LYS A 156 -8.27 -27.39 7.04
C LYS A 156 -8.68 -25.93 6.89
N THR A 157 -7.76 -25.09 6.43
CA THR A 157 -7.96 -23.63 6.49
C THR A 157 -8.77 -23.09 5.31
N HIS A 158 -8.97 -23.90 4.27
CA HIS A 158 -9.61 -23.49 3.02
C HIS A 158 -10.79 -24.38 2.62
N GLY A 159 -11.68 -24.69 3.57
CA GLY A 159 -12.91 -25.45 3.30
C GLY A 159 -13.83 -24.81 2.26
N TRP A 160 -13.64 -23.53 1.94
CA TRP A 160 -14.32 -22.85 0.82
C TRP A 160 -13.67 -23.16 -0.53
N VAL A 161 -12.34 -23.35 -0.61
CA VAL A 161 -11.66 -23.73 -1.87
C VAL A 161 -12.10 -25.13 -2.28
N GLY A 162 -12.22 -26.08 -1.34
CA GLY A 162 -12.80 -27.40 -1.63
C GLY A 162 -14.29 -27.37 -2.01
N LYS A 163 -14.99 -26.27 -1.72
CA LYS A 163 -16.39 -26.07 -2.15
C LYS A 163 -16.48 -25.38 -3.51
N VAL A 164 -15.72 -24.30 -3.72
CA VAL A 164 -15.69 -23.47 -4.95
C VAL A 164 -14.97 -24.20 -6.08
N VAL A 165 -13.96 -24.98 -5.75
CA VAL A 165 -13.21 -25.83 -6.66
C VAL A 165 -13.68 -27.27 -6.41
N ASP A 166 -14.90 -27.60 -6.86
CA ASP A 166 -15.14 -28.97 -7.27
C ASP A 166 -14.21 -29.18 -8.48
N VAL A 167 -13.00 -29.67 -8.24
CA VAL A 167 -11.86 -29.63 -9.18
C VAL A 167 -12.16 -30.38 -10.48
N ASN A 168 -13.21 -31.20 -10.47
CA ASN A 168 -13.70 -31.97 -11.60
C ASN A 168 -14.91 -31.31 -12.30
N ASN A 169 -15.42 -30.18 -11.81
CA ASN A 169 -16.59 -29.50 -12.36
C ASN A 169 -16.56 -27.96 -12.11
N PRO A 170 -15.72 -27.21 -12.85
CA PRO A 170 -15.54 -25.76 -12.68
C PRO A 170 -16.80 -24.93 -12.99
N GLY A 171 -17.79 -25.47 -13.71
CA GLY A 171 -19.02 -24.74 -14.09
C GLY A 171 -20.02 -24.48 -12.94
N LYS A 172 -19.85 -25.11 -11.77
CA LYS A 172 -20.84 -25.08 -10.68
C LYS A 172 -20.92 -23.75 -9.90
N TYR A 173 -19.87 -22.91 -9.96
CA TYR A 173 -19.79 -21.66 -9.17
C TYR A 173 -19.65 -20.39 -10.02
N GLY A 174 -20.12 -20.43 -11.28
CA GLY A 174 -20.21 -19.22 -12.10
C GLY A 174 -18.85 -18.70 -12.59
N ILE A 175 -17.82 -19.55 -12.66
CA ILE A 175 -16.70 -19.32 -13.56
C ILE A 175 -17.25 -19.70 -14.95
N PRO A 176 -17.53 -18.73 -15.84
CA PRO A 176 -18.04 -19.07 -17.17
C PRO A 176 -17.00 -19.95 -17.86
N GLU A 177 -17.41 -21.15 -18.26
CA GLU A 177 -16.63 -21.95 -19.18
C GLU A 177 -16.28 -21.07 -20.38
N CYS A 178 -14.98 -20.90 -20.66
CA CYS A 178 -14.48 -20.05 -21.74
C CYS A 178 -14.79 -20.58 -23.15
N GLU A 179 -15.77 -21.47 -23.29
CA GLU A 179 -16.18 -22.05 -24.56
C GLU A 179 -17.58 -21.56 -24.95
N SER A 180 -17.63 -20.84 -26.08
CA SER A 180 -18.82 -20.40 -26.83
C SER A 180 -19.62 -19.20 -26.29
N LEU A 181 -19.23 -18.01 -26.78
CA LEU A 181 -20.16 -16.92 -27.04
C LEU A 181 -21.15 -17.35 -28.13
N GLN A 182 -22.19 -18.11 -27.78
CA GLN A 182 -23.39 -18.25 -28.61
C GLN A 182 -24.57 -17.54 -27.93
N ALA A 183 -24.96 -16.43 -28.57
CA ALA A 183 -26.22 -15.69 -28.46
C ALA A 183 -27.12 -16.03 -27.25
N ALA A 184 -26.99 -15.24 -26.19
CA ALA A 184 -28.04 -15.16 -25.18
C ALA A 184 -29.31 -14.56 -25.81
N GLN A 185 -30.40 -15.34 -25.78
CA GLN A 185 -31.73 -14.87 -26.13
C GLN A 185 -32.24 -13.82 -25.13
N PRO A 186 -32.95 -12.77 -25.58
CA PRO A 186 -33.59 -11.82 -24.68
C PRO A 186 -34.91 -12.43 -24.16
N GLY A 187 -34.97 -12.81 -22.89
CA GLY A 187 -36.21 -13.38 -22.34
C GLY A 187 -36.27 -13.67 -20.84
N ALA A 188 -35.39 -13.08 -20.02
CA ALA A 188 -35.50 -13.21 -18.57
C ALA A 188 -36.09 -11.93 -17.97
N ASP A 189 -37.38 -12.00 -17.63
CA ASP A 189 -38.11 -10.96 -16.92
C ASP A 189 -37.39 -10.60 -15.61
N VAL A 190 -36.81 -9.40 -15.57
CA VAL A 190 -36.31 -8.78 -14.34
C VAL A 190 -37.53 -8.35 -13.53
N ALA A 191 -37.90 -9.15 -12.54
CA ALA A 191 -38.91 -8.78 -11.56
C ALA A 191 -38.44 -7.52 -10.81
N VAL A 192 -39.09 -6.40 -11.12
CA VAL A 192 -38.91 -5.12 -10.42
C VAL A 192 -39.38 -5.31 -8.97
N VAL A 193 -38.43 -5.54 -8.07
CA VAL A 193 -38.67 -5.54 -6.62
C VAL A 193 -39.01 -4.11 -6.23
N GLY A 194 -40.27 -3.90 -5.82
CA GLY A 194 -40.90 -2.60 -5.62
C GLY A 194 -40.03 -1.56 -4.92
N GLU A 195 -40.00 -0.37 -5.51
CA GLU A 195 -39.40 0.82 -4.92
C GLU A 195 -40.10 1.14 -3.59
N ARG A 196 -39.35 1.06 -2.48
CA ARG A 196 -39.84 1.47 -1.17
C ARG A 196 -39.84 2.99 -1.10
N SER A 197 -41.00 3.56 -0.75
CA SER A 197 -41.18 5.02 -0.66
C SER A 197 -40.30 5.62 0.45
N ARG A 198 -40.07 6.93 0.36
CA ARG A 198 -39.27 7.67 1.34
C ARG A 198 -39.90 7.61 2.73
N GLU A 199 -41.23 7.61 2.81
CA GLU A 199 -41.95 7.48 4.09
C GLU A 199 -41.74 6.11 4.75
N GLN A 200 -41.67 5.03 3.96
CA GLN A 200 -41.37 3.68 4.48
C GLN A 200 -39.95 3.58 5.05
N LYS A 201 -38.97 4.23 4.41
CA LYS A 201 -37.58 4.27 4.89
C LYS A 201 -37.43 5.10 6.18
N ASP A 202 -38.21 6.17 6.30
CA ASP A 202 -38.21 7.03 7.49
C ASP A 202 -38.94 6.37 8.68
N ALA A 203 -39.97 5.55 8.42
CA ALA A 203 -40.68 4.78 9.45
C ALA A 203 -39.87 3.58 10.00
N GLU A 204 -38.96 3.01 9.21
CA GLU A 204 -38.11 1.87 9.61
C GLU A 204 -36.95 2.24 10.57
N GLY A 205 -36.89 3.49 11.05
CA GLY A 205 -36.10 3.83 12.25
C GLY A 205 -34.59 3.60 12.14
N ARG A 206 -34.00 3.73 10.93
CA ARG A 206 -32.54 3.72 10.79
C ARG A 206 -31.96 4.97 11.44
N LYS A 207 -31.08 4.73 12.42
CA LYS A 207 -30.35 5.72 13.24
C LYS A 207 -29.99 6.96 12.42
N ARG A 208 -30.59 8.11 12.76
CA ARG A 208 -30.14 9.43 12.30
C ARG A 208 -28.68 9.58 12.70
N ALA A 209 -27.79 9.62 11.71
CA ALA A 209 -26.40 9.95 11.93
C ALA A 209 -26.31 11.43 12.30
N ILE A 210 -25.99 11.68 13.58
CA ILE A 210 -25.39 12.90 14.11
C ILE A 210 -26.26 14.16 13.91
N ASP A 211 -27.07 14.49 14.91
CA ASP A 211 -27.53 15.87 15.12
C ASP A 211 -26.29 16.74 15.40
N LEU A 212 -25.89 17.53 14.40
CA LEU A 212 -25.06 18.71 14.62
C LEU A 212 -25.99 19.79 15.18
N GLU A 213 -26.22 19.73 16.49
CA GLU A 213 -26.76 20.85 17.26
C GLU A 213 -25.94 22.10 16.91
N ALA A 214 -26.57 22.98 16.15
CA ALA A 214 -26.09 24.30 15.85
C ALA A 214 -25.91 25.02 17.18
N GLY A 215 -24.65 25.27 17.56
CA GLY A 215 -24.26 26.18 18.63
C GLY A 215 -24.65 27.62 18.28
N GLY A 216 -25.95 27.90 18.35
CA GLY A 216 -26.57 29.21 18.29
C GLY A 216 -27.11 29.57 19.66
N GLY A 217 -26.22 29.79 20.62
CA GLY A 217 -26.55 30.29 21.95
C GLY A 217 -25.84 31.60 22.20
N GLY A 218 -26.51 32.71 21.86
CA GLY A 218 -26.06 34.06 22.18
C GLY A 218 -25.89 34.23 23.69
N GLY A 219 -24.67 34.59 24.10
CA GLY A 219 -24.35 34.95 25.47
C GLY A 219 -23.18 35.92 25.45
N ALA A 220 -23.50 37.21 25.50
CA ALA A 220 -22.53 38.28 25.69
C ALA A 220 -21.75 38.01 26.99
N SER A 221 -20.47 37.66 26.86
CA SER A 221 -19.52 37.75 27.97
C SER A 221 -18.24 38.38 27.47
N THR A 222 -18.10 39.63 27.89
CA THR A 222 -16.94 40.51 27.78
C THR A 222 -15.63 39.82 28.17
N ARG A 223 -14.58 40.11 27.39
CA ARG A 223 -13.15 40.13 27.74
C ARG A 223 -12.65 39.00 28.65
N THR A 224 -11.93 38.06 28.07
CA THR A 224 -10.51 37.86 28.37
C THR A 224 -9.90 37.12 27.19
N ALA A 225 -9.07 37.81 26.41
CA ALA A 225 -8.26 37.21 25.37
C ALA A 225 -7.15 36.37 26.04
N VAL A 226 -7.46 35.11 26.37
CA VAL A 226 -6.42 34.09 26.52
C VAL A 226 -6.27 33.43 25.17
N ARG A 227 -5.22 33.86 24.47
CA ARG A 227 -4.65 33.27 23.25
C ARG A 227 -4.17 31.84 23.58
N GLY A 228 -5.10 30.92 23.79
CA GLY A 228 -4.85 29.50 24.00
C GLY A 228 -4.64 28.83 22.66
N GLY A 229 -3.41 28.40 22.41
CA GLY A 229 -3.03 27.69 21.19
C GLY A 229 -3.75 26.36 21.05
N GLU A 230 -4.88 26.34 20.36
CA GLU A 230 -5.35 25.13 19.70
C GLU A 230 -4.42 24.85 18.53
N THR A 231 -3.37 24.07 18.79
CA THR A 231 -2.46 23.60 17.75
C THR A 231 -3.26 22.79 16.70
N PRO A 232 -3.25 23.18 15.42
CA PRO A 232 -4.05 22.54 14.36
C PRO A 232 -3.50 21.17 13.91
N ARG A 233 -2.82 20.43 14.80
CA ARG A 233 -1.96 19.30 14.41
C ARG A 233 -2.66 17.94 14.29
N LYS A 234 -3.91 17.78 14.75
CA LYS A 234 -4.60 16.46 14.69
C LYS A 234 -5.69 16.31 13.64
N ARG A 235 -6.19 17.40 13.03
CA ARG A 235 -7.21 17.33 11.96
C ARG A 235 -6.63 17.36 10.54
N SER A 236 -5.35 17.69 10.39
CA SER A 236 -4.73 17.97 9.09
C SER A 236 -4.46 16.71 8.26
N ARG A 237 -3.90 15.65 8.86
CA ARG A 237 -3.55 14.41 8.13
C ARG A 237 -4.76 13.69 7.54
N THR A 238 -5.89 13.71 8.24
CA THR A 238 -7.16 13.13 7.73
C THR A 238 -7.74 13.97 6.60
N HIS A 239 -7.59 15.29 6.65
CA HIS A 239 -8.12 16.17 5.61
C HIS A 239 -7.32 16.10 4.31
N GLU A 240 -5.98 15.98 4.40
CA GLU A 240 -5.12 15.78 3.23
C GLU A 240 -5.42 14.46 2.52
N ALA A 241 -5.48 13.36 3.27
CA ALA A 241 -5.83 12.04 2.70
C ALA A 241 -7.22 12.05 2.05
N GLN A 242 -8.21 12.70 2.68
CA GLN A 242 -9.56 12.85 2.10
C GLN A 242 -9.56 13.70 0.82
N LEU A 243 -8.73 14.75 0.76
CA LEU A 243 -8.61 15.57 -0.45
C LEU A 243 -7.99 14.77 -1.59
N GLU A 244 -6.92 14.03 -1.32
CA GLU A 244 -6.28 13.15 -2.31
C GLU A 244 -7.24 12.09 -2.83
N GLU A 245 -7.98 11.43 -1.94
CA GLU A 245 -9.01 10.46 -2.30
C GLU A 245 -10.06 11.07 -3.23
N ARG A 246 -10.59 12.26 -2.88
CA ARG A 246 -11.55 12.98 -3.73
C ARG A 246 -10.98 13.35 -5.09
N VAL A 247 -9.71 13.73 -5.16
CA VAL A 247 -9.03 14.01 -6.43
C VAL A 247 -8.93 12.72 -7.24
N VAL A 248 -8.49 11.61 -6.66
CA VAL A 248 -8.41 10.30 -7.34
C VAL A 248 -9.79 9.85 -7.85
N THR A 249 -10.84 9.98 -7.04
CA THR A 249 -12.20 9.66 -7.48
C THR A 249 -12.65 10.55 -8.63
N ALA A 250 -12.44 11.87 -8.53
CA ALA A 250 -12.80 12.81 -9.61
C ALA A 250 -12.03 12.52 -10.90
N ARG A 251 -10.77 12.10 -10.79
CA ARG A 251 -9.96 11.66 -11.92
C ARG A 251 -10.57 10.44 -12.60
N SER A 252 -10.83 9.39 -11.82
CA SER A 252 -11.42 8.14 -12.32
C SER A 252 -12.75 8.36 -13.06
N VAL A 253 -13.62 9.24 -12.55
CA VAL A 253 -14.90 9.56 -13.21
C VAL A 253 -14.69 10.20 -14.59
N THR A 254 -13.67 11.04 -14.75
CA THR A 254 -13.37 11.72 -16.02
C THR A 254 -12.58 10.86 -17.02
N ASP A 255 -11.96 9.77 -16.57
CA ASP A 255 -11.12 8.93 -17.44
C ASP A 255 -11.96 8.28 -18.56
N ALA A 256 -13.21 7.89 -18.28
CA ALA A 256 -14.11 7.33 -19.29
C ALA A 256 -14.43 8.31 -20.44
N ASP A 257 -14.58 9.61 -20.13
CA ASP A 257 -14.83 10.64 -21.14
C ASP A 257 -13.57 10.96 -21.95
N ILE A 258 -12.41 10.98 -21.29
CA ILE A 258 -11.10 11.14 -21.95
C ILE A 258 -10.83 9.96 -22.88
N ASP A 259 -11.09 8.73 -22.44
CA ASP A 259 -10.91 7.53 -23.26
C ASP A 259 -11.87 7.51 -24.45
N ARG A 260 -13.13 7.95 -24.27
CA ARG A 260 -14.08 8.12 -25.37
C ARG A 260 -13.55 9.12 -26.40
N ARG A 261 -13.01 10.26 -25.95
CA ARG A 261 -12.44 11.28 -26.84
C ARG A 261 -11.16 10.79 -27.51
N SER A 262 -10.28 10.11 -26.79
CA SER A 262 -9.06 9.51 -27.32
C SER A 262 -9.37 8.48 -28.41
N LYS A 263 -10.41 7.66 -28.24
CA LYS A 263 -10.89 6.72 -29.28
C LYS A 263 -11.37 7.45 -30.53
N ALA A 264 -12.13 8.55 -30.36
CA ALA A 264 -12.58 9.36 -31.49
C ALA A 264 -11.41 9.99 -32.26
N ILE A 265 -10.36 10.45 -31.58
CA ILE A 265 -9.13 10.96 -32.21
C ILE A 265 -8.37 9.85 -32.95
N MET A 266 -8.35 8.63 -32.39
CA MET A 266 -7.65 7.48 -32.96
C MET A 266 -8.37 6.82 -34.13
N GLN A 267 -9.67 7.06 -34.33
CA GLN A 267 -10.43 6.44 -35.40
C GLN A 267 -9.76 6.54 -36.79
N PRO A 268 -9.36 7.73 -37.30
CA PRO A 268 -8.67 7.83 -38.59
C PRO A 268 -7.30 7.14 -38.59
N VAL A 269 -6.59 7.12 -37.46
CA VAL A 269 -5.29 6.45 -37.33
C VAL A 269 -5.43 4.93 -37.44
N PHE A 270 -6.52 4.36 -36.89
CA PHE A 270 -6.83 2.95 -37.06
C PHE A 270 -7.15 2.61 -38.52
N ASP A 271 -7.87 3.49 -39.23
CA ASP A 271 -8.15 3.28 -40.66
C ASP A 271 -6.85 3.29 -41.48
N GLU A 272 -5.90 4.20 -41.19
CA GLU A 272 -4.57 4.22 -41.84
C GLU A 272 -3.76 2.95 -41.56
N TRP A 273 -3.80 2.47 -40.31
CA TRP A 273 -3.11 1.25 -39.91
C TRP A 273 -3.70 0.00 -40.58
N MET A 274 -5.02 -0.11 -40.64
CA MET A 274 -5.71 -1.21 -41.33
C MET A 274 -5.42 -1.24 -42.83
N ASN A 275 -5.15 -0.07 -43.43
CA ASN A 275 -4.75 0.05 -44.83
C ASN A 275 -3.25 -0.22 -45.07
N GLY A 276 -2.48 -0.57 -44.03
CA GLY A 276 -1.04 -0.83 -44.13
C GLY A 276 -0.18 0.42 -44.33
N ASN A 277 -0.76 1.62 -44.17
CA ASN A 277 -0.07 2.88 -44.34
C ASN A 277 0.65 3.34 -43.05
N LEU A 278 0.37 2.69 -41.92
CA LEU A 278 0.98 2.98 -40.62
C LEU A 278 1.74 1.77 -40.11
N SER A 279 2.96 1.99 -39.62
CA SER A 279 3.75 0.93 -38.99
C SER A 279 3.21 0.57 -37.61
N GLU A 280 3.41 -0.69 -37.21
CA GLU A 280 3.01 -1.18 -35.89
C GLU A 280 3.74 -0.47 -34.74
N ALA A 281 4.99 -0.05 -34.97
CA ALA A 281 5.78 0.70 -33.99
C ALA A 281 5.27 2.14 -33.76
N GLU A 282 4.58 2.74 -34.74
CA GLU A 282 4.07 4.11 -34.63
C GLU A 282 2.70 4.17 -33.93
N LEU A 283 1.92 3.08 -33.99
CA LEU A 283 0.60 3.02 -33.39
C LEU A 283 0.58 3.30 -31.87
N PRO A 284 1.50 2.76 -31.04
CA PRO A 284 1.59 3.12 -29.61
C PRO A 284 1.86 4.61 -29.38
N ARG A 285 2.75 5.23 -30.16
CA ARG A 285 3.03 6.68 -30.05
C ARG A 285 1.80 7.52 -30.36
N ARG A 286 1.06 7.15 -31.41
CA ARG A 286 -0.18 7.85 -31.77
C ARG A 286 -1.27 7.67 -30.71
N LYS A 287 -1.37 6.49 -30.08
CA LYS A 287 -2.29 6.25 -28.96
C LYS A 287 -1.97 7.15 -27.77
N GLU A 288 -0.70 7.24 -27.39
CA GLU A 288 -0.27 8.11 -26.28
C GLU A 288 -0.54 9.59 -26.59
N ALA A 289 -0.20 10.03 -27.81
CA ALA A 289 -0.47 11.40 -28.27
C ALA A 289 -1.98 11.72 -28.29
N ALA A 290 -2.82 10.79 -28.76
CA ALA A 290 -4.27 10.96 -28.76
C ALA A 290 -4.84 11.06 -27.35
N ARG A 291 -4.33 10.29 -26.40
CA ARG A 291 -4.73 10.37 -24.99
C ARG A 291 -4.30 11.69 -24.37
N ALA A 292 -3.07 12.14 -24.63
CA ALA A 292 -2.58 13.44 -24.17
C ALA A 292 -3.40 14.60 -24.75
N GLN A 293 -3.77 14.52 -26.03
CA GLN A 293 -4.66 15.49 -26.67
C GLN A 293 -6.07 15.47 -26.04
N ALA A 294 -6.67 14.29 -25.85
CA ALA A 294 -7.97 14.17 -25.20
C ALA A 294 -7.96 14.73 -23.77
N LEU A 295 -6.88 14.52 -23.02
CA LEU A 295 -6.69 15.08 -21.68
C LEU A 295 -6.57 16.62 -21.73
N ALA A 296 -5.88 17.17 -22.73
CA ALA A 296 -5.74 18.62 -22.91
C ALA A 296 -7.07 19.28 -23.32
N GLU A 297 -7.90 18.59 -24.11
CA GLU A 297 -9.24 19.05 -24.49
C GLU A 297 -10.25 18.94 -23.33
N HIS A 298 -10.02 18.04 -22.36
CA HIS A 298 -10.89 17.85 -21.22
C HIS A 298 -10.67 18.91 -20.11
N GLY A 299 -11.15 20.13 -20.38
CA GLY A 299 -10.94 21.31 -19.54
C GLY A 299 -11.19 21.16 -18.03
N PRO A 300 -12.24 20.46 -17.55
CA PRO A 300 -12.44 20.24 -16.12
C PRO A 300 -11.30 19.44 -15.47
N ARG A 301 -10.77 18.43 -16.17
CA ARG A 301 -9.68 17.57 -15.67
C ARG A 301 -8.37 18.36 -15.62
N SER A 302 -8.05 19.10 -16.69
CA SER A 302 -6.82 19.92 -16.72
C SER A 302 -6.83 20.98 -15.62
N LYS A 303 -7.99 21.60 -15.32
CA LYS A 303 -8.15 22.55 -14.21
C LYS A 303 -7.94 21.89 -12.84
N LEU A 304 -8.53 20.70 -12.63
CA LEU A 304 -8.35 19.93 -11.40
C LEU A 304 -6.88 19.58 -11.18
N ASP A 305 -6.21 19.05 -12.21
CA ASP A 305 -4.81 18.64 -12.12
C ASP A 305 -3.88 19.84 -11.88
N ALA A 306 -4.14 20.98 -12.53
CA ALA A 306 -3.41 22.22 -12.27
C ALA A 306 -3.62 22.76 -10.84
N ALA A 307 -4.85 22.69 -10.33
CA ALA A 307 -5.16 23.09 -8.95
C ALA A 307 -4.49 22.17 -7.92
N PHE A 308 -4.53 20.86 -8.16
CA PHE A 308 -3.89 19.88 -7.28
C PHE A 308 -2.36 20.02 -7.30
N ALA A 309 -1.75 20.26 -8.46
CA ALA A 309 -0.31 20.54 -8.56
C ALA A 309 0.11 21.79 -7.78
N LYS A 310 -0.71 22.85 -7.79
CA LYS A 310 -0.48 24.04 -6.96
C LYS A 310 -0.60 23.73 -5.47
N TYR A 311 -1.60 22.92 -5.08
CA TYR A 311 -1.77 22.47 -3.70
C TYR A 311 -0.55 21.67 -3.21
N THR A 312 -0.08 20.68 -3.98
CA THR A 312 1.07 19.86 -3.58
C THR A 312 2.36 20.65 -3.52
N ALA A 313 2.58 21.60 -4.44
CA ALA A 313 3.71 22.53 -4.37
C ALA A 313 3.66 23.41 -3.11
N ALA A 314 2.48 23.93 -2.74
CA ALA A 314 2.30 24.72 -1.52
C ALA A 314 2.47 23.89 -0.24
N ALA A 315 2.01 22.63 -0.24
CA ALA A 315 2.20 21.71 0.88
C ALA A 315 3.69 21.39 1.08
N LYS A 316 4.42 21.16 -0.02
CA LYS A 316 5.88 20.96 0.01
C LYS A 316 6.61 22.18 0.56
N ALA A 317 6.30 23.37 0.06
CA ALA A 317 6.91 24.61 0.54
C ALA A 317 6.67 24.85 2.03
N ARG A 318 5.47 24.49 2.54
CA ARG A 318 5.17 24.57 3.97
C ARG A 318 6.02 23.61 4.79
N ALA A 319 6.18 22.36 4.34
CA ALA A 319 7.03 21.38 5.02
C ALA A 319 8.49 21.83 5.09
N GLU A 320 9.02 22.39 3.99
CA GLU A 320 10.36 22.97 3.94
C GLU A 320 10.50 24.18 4.89
N ALA A 321 9.48 25.04 4.98
CA ALA A 321 9.47 26.16 5.91
C ALA A 321 9.41 25.71 7.39
N GLU A 322 8.61 24.69 7.71
CA GLU A 322 8.54 24.11 9.06
C GLU A 322 9.88 23.50 9.49
N GLU A 323 10.61 22.86 8.55
CA GLU A 323 11.96 22.34 8.80
C GLU A 323 12.97 23.47 9.06
N GLN A 324 12.89 24.56 8.28
CA GLN A 324 13.74 25.75 8.49
C GLN A 324 13.44 26.44 9.83
N GLU A 325 12.18 26.54 10.23
CA GLU A 325 11.78 27.08 11.53
C GLU A 325 12.33 26.23 12.67
N ALA A 326 12.19 24.91 12.61
CA ALA A 326 12.73 23.99 13.62
C ALA A 326 14.27 24.08 13.72
N ALA A 327 14.96 24.22 12.59
CA ALA A 327 16.41 24.42 12.56
C ALA A 327 16.83 25.76 13.19
N ALA A 328 16.10 26.85 12.89
CA ALA A 328 16.34 28.16 13.47
C ALA A 328 16.06 28.19 14.98
N GLU A 329 15.00 27.52 15.44
CA GLU A 329 14.68 27.35 16.85
C GLU A 329 15.79 26.58 17.59
N ALA A 330 16.27 25.47 17.02
CA ALA A 330 17.38 24.71 17.59
C ALA A 330 18.66 25.55 17.70
N ALA A 331 19.00 26.32 16.66
CA ALA A 331 20.14 27.22 16.67
C ALA A 331 20.01 28.33 17.74
N LEU A 332 18.79 28.84 17.95
CA LEU A 332 18.52 29.81 19.01
C LEU A 332 18.74 29.21 20.40
N TYR A 333 18.22 28.01 20.68
CA TYR A 333 18.46 27.33 21.96
C TYR A 333 19.95 27.04 22.20
N GLU A 334 20.68 26.64 21.15
CA GLU A 334 22.12 26.44 21.23
C GLU A 334 22.86 27.74 21.59
N ALA A 335 22.49 28.86 20.97
CA ALA A 335 23.07 30.17 21.25
C ALA A 335 22.73 30.72 22.64
N LEU A 336 21.54 30.42 23.18
CA LEU A 336 21.10 30.84 24.51
C LEU A 336 21.77 30.04 25.64
N ALA A 337 22.04 28.74 25.43
CA ALA A 337 22.59 27.85 26.44
C ALA A 337 23.84 28.35 27.20
N PRO A 338 24.86 28.97 26.58
CA PRO A 338 26.01 29.51 27.33
C PRO A 338 25.69 30.76 28.16
N LEU A 339 24.73 31.60 27.72
CA LEU A 339 24.34 32.82 28.43
C LEU A 339 23.56 32.50 29.71
N GLU A 340 22.70 31.48 29.67
CA GLU A 340 21.96 31.02 30.85
C GLU A 340 22.89 30.40 31.91
N ARG A 341 23.97 29.74 31.48
CA ARG A 341 24.98 29.17 32.41
C ARG A 341 25.81 30.25 33.11
N SER A 342 26.13 31.37 32.46
CA SER A 342 26.96 32.43 33.03
C SER A 342 26.19 33.34 34.01
N GLY A 343 24.87 33.46 33.85
CA GLY A 343 24.02 34.21 34.79
C GLY A 343 23.81 33.53 36.15
N SER A 344 23.98 32.21 36.23
CA SER A 344 23.72 31.44 37.46
C SER A 344 24.92 31.35 38.42
N SER A 345 26.11 31.81 38.04
CA SER A 345 27.35 31.65 38.84
C SER A 345 27.80 32.89 39.60
N SER A 346 27.13 34.04 39.48
CA SER A 346 27.57 35.32 40.08
C SER A 346 26.89 35.70 41.41
N GLY A 347 25.95 34.90 41.93
CA GLY A 347 25.16 35.24 43.13
C GLY A 347 25.66 34.72 44.49
N GLY A 348 26.78 33.98 44.54
CA GLY A 348 27.16 33.18 45.72
C GLY A 348 28.55 33.47 46.30
N ALA A 349 28.95 34.73 46.45
CA ALA A 349 30.21 35.07 47.11
C ALA A 349 30.11 36.36 47.95
N ALA A 350 29.46 36.28 49.11
CA ALA A 350 29.78 37.11 50.27
C ALA A 350 29.06 36.58 51.53
N SER A 351 29.63 35.57 52.20
CA SER A 351 29.46 35.46 53.64
C SER A 351 30.74 34.90 54.25
N SER A 352 31.60 35.84 54.61
CA SER A 352 32.83 35.65 55.37
C SER A 352 32.51 35.11 56.77
N SER A 353 33.13 34.00 57.17
CA SER A 353 33.30 33.71 58.59
C SER A 353 34.69 33.16 58.83
N GLY A 354 35.57 34.08 59.25
CA GLY A 354 36.91 33.76 59.71
C GLY A 354 36.84 32.89 60.97
N VAL A 355 37.56 31.78 60.96
CA VAL A 355 37.82 30.98 62.15
C VAL A 355 39.33 31.02 62.40
N ILE A 356 39.69 31.78 63.43
CA ILE A 356 41.02 31.86 64.02
C ILE A 356 41.29 30.52 64.72
N ARG A 357 42.37 29.84 64.34
CA ARG A 357 42.90 28.68 65.08
C ARG A 357 43.86 29.17 66.17
N ARG A 358 43.68 28.65 67.38
CA ARG A 358 44.75 28.48 68.38
C ARG A 358 44.87 27.00 68.68
#